data_AF-A0A5E4AW77-F1
#
_entry.id   AF-A0A5E4AW77-F1
#
_cell.length_a   1.000
_cell.length_b   1.000
_cell.length_c   1.000
_cell.angle_alpha   90.00
_cell.angle_beta   90.00
_cell.angle_gamma   90.00
#
_symmetry.space_group_name_H-M   'P 1'
#
loop_
_entity.id
_entity.type
_entity.pdbx_description
1 polymer ?
#
loop_
_entity_poly.entity_id
_entity_poly.type
_entity_poly.pdbx_seq_one_letter_code
_entity_poly.pdbx_strand_id
1 'polypeptide(L)'
;MDGLTTNGVLVMHPRGGFTEESQPGVWREISVCGDVYTLRETRSAQQRGKLVESETNVLQDGSLIDLCGATLLWRTADGLFHTPTQKHIEALRQEINAARPQCPVGLNTLVFPSINRKEVVEEKQPWAYLSCGHVHGYHNWGHRSDTEANERECPMCRTVGPYVPLWLGCEAGFYVDAGPPTHAFTPCGHVCSEKSAKYWSQIPLPHGTHAFHAACPFCATQLVGEQNCIKLIFQGPVD
;
A
#
# COMPACT_ATOMS: atom_id res chain seq x y z
N MET A 1 -1.71 -29.18 27.06
CA MET A 1 -0.95 -28.07 27.69
C MET A 1 -0.71 -27.07 26.57
N ASP A 2 -1.13 -25.82 26.74
CA ASP A 2 -1.00 -24.75 25.74
C ASP A 2 -0.05 -23.64 26.24
N GLY A 3 0.47 -22.81 25.35
CA GLY A 3 1.37 -21.71 25.66
C GLY A 3 1.54 -20.72 24.52
N LEU A 4 2.06 -19.53 24.84
CA LEU A 4 2.41 -18.51 23.85
C LEU A 4 3.93 -18.50 23.65
N THR A 5 4.38 -18.27 22.42
CA THR A 5 5.82 -18.11 22.12
C THR A 5 6.33 -16.79 22.71
N THR A 6 7.65 -16.64 22.87
CA THR A 6 8.24 -15.44 23.50
C THR A 6 7.72 -14.15 22.89
N ASN A 7 7.74 -14.05 21.55
CA ASN A 7 7.34 -12.86 20.82
C ASN A 7 5.94 -12.93 20.22
N GLY A 8 5.27 -14.09 20.25
CA GLY A 8 3.92 -14.26 19.71
C GLY A 8 3.85 -14.27 18.18
N VAL A 9 2.90 -15.03 17.65
CA VAL A 9 2.45 -14.96 16.25
C VAL A 9 1.11 -14.25 16.25
N LEU A 10 0.99 -13.16 15.48
CA LEU A 10 -0.26 -12.42 15.41
C LEU A 10 -0.99 -12.72 14.12
N VAL A 11 -2.32 -12.78 14.17
CA VAL A 11 -3.18 -12.95 13.01
C VAL A 11 -4.26 -11.88 13.01
N MET A 12 -4.55 -11.31 11.84
CA MET A 12 -5.69 -10.42 11.62
C MET A 12 -6.49 -10.91 10.41
N HIS A 13 -7.78 -11.15 10.62
CA HIS A 13 -8.71 -11.45 9.53
C HIS A 13 -9.41 -10.16 9.08
N PRO A 14 -9.44 -9.83 7.78
CA PRO A 14 -10.19 -8.67 7.30
C PRO A 14 -11.69 -8.89 7.52
N ARG A 15 -12.40 -7.82 7.88
CA ARG A 15 -13.86 -7.86 8.02
C ARG A 15 -14.50 -7.72 6.65
N GLY A 16 -15.47 -8.59 6.36
CA GLY A 16 -16.14 -8.64 5.06
C GLY A 16 -15.40 -9.44 3.98
N GLY A 17 -14.33 -10.17 4.33
CA GLY A 17 -13.49 -10.90 3.36
C GLY A 17 -12.36 -10.03 2.82
N PHE A 18 -11.73 -10.46 1.72
CA PHE A 18 -10.69 -9.72 0.99
C PHE A 18 -11.22 -9.28 -0.37
N THR A 19 -12.10 -8.28 -0.34
CA THR A 19 -12.84 -7.71 -1.46
C THR A 19 -12.79 -6.19 -1.39
N GLU A 20 -13.44 -5.54 -2.33
CA GLU A 20 -13.44 -4.10 -2.43
C GLU A 20 -14.15 -3.36 -1.28
N GLU A 21 -14.96 -4.07 -0.49
CA GLU A 21 -15.65 -3.60 0.71
C GLU A 21 -14.89 -3.92 2.01
N SER A 22 -13.74 -4.59 1.92
CA SER A 22 -12.96 -5.02 3.08
C SER A 22 -12.67 -3.90 4.07
N GLN A 23 -12.80 -4.24 5.34
CA GLN A 23 -12.43 -3.36 6.46
C GLN A 23 -11.31 -3.99 7.29
N PRO A 24 -10.47 -3.18 7.96
CA PRO A 24 -9.46 -3.69 8.89
C PRO A 24 -10.09 -4.59 9.96
N GLY A 25 -9.40 -5.67 10.28
CA GLY A 25 -9.72 -6.56 11.38
C GLY A 25 -9.09 -6.14 12.70
N VAL A 26 -9.16 -7.05 13.67
CA VAL A 26 -8.47 -6.91 14.96
C VAL A 26 -7.34 -7.94 15.01
N TRP A 27 -6.15 -7.52 15.43
CA TRP A 27 -5.05 -8.45 15.65
C TRP A 27 -5.29 -9.31 16.88
N ARG A 28 -5.04 -10.61 16.73
CA ARG A 28 -5.08 -11.62 17.78
C ARG A 28 -3.74 -12.30 17.89
N GLU A 29 -3.43 -12.80 19.07
CA GLU A 29 -2.28 -13.67 19.28
C GLU A 29 -2.73 -15.13 19.24
N ILE A 30 -2.02 -15.95 18.46
CA ILE A 30 -2.31 -17.38 18.32
C ILE A 30 -1.33 -18.18 19.18
N SER A 31 -1.87 -19.10 19.99
CA SER A 31 -1.07 -19.98 20.82
C SER A 31 -0.44 -21.15 20.06
N VAL A 32 0.48 -21.85 20.72
CA VAL A 32 1.15 -23.03 20.14
C VAL A 32 0.14 -24.13 19.78
N CYS A 33 -0.94 -24.28 20.55
CA CYS A 33 -2.00 -25.23 20.24
C CYS A 33 -3.15 -24.65 19.39
N GLY A 34 -3.06 -23.38 18.97
CA GLY A 34 -4.02 -22.77 18.05
C GLY A 34 -5.21 -22.05 18.70
N ASP A 35 -5.17 -21.83 20.02
CA ASP A 35 -6.17 -21.01 20.70
C ASP A 35 -5.95 -19.51 20.40
N VAL A 36 -7.03 -18.75 20.39
CA VAL A 36 -7.03 -17.32 20.03
C VAL A 36 -7.07 -16.46 21.28
N TYR A 37 -6.12 -15.52 21.40
CA TYR A 37 -6.05 -14.56 22.49
C TYR A 37 -6.10 -13.12 21.98
N THR A 38 -6.58 -12.21 22.82
CA THR A 38 -6.33 -10.78 22.62
C THR A 38 -4.82 -10.51 22.66
N LEU A 39 -4.40 -9.38 22.10
CA LEU A 39 -3.01 -8.95 22.26
C LEU A 39 -2.64 -8.80 23.74
N ARG A 40 -1.35 -9.01 24.02
CA ARG A 40 -0.72 -8.58 25.26
C ARG A 40 -0.66 -7.04 25.32
N GLU A 41 -0.38 -6.48 26.48
CA GLU A 41 -0.20 -5.02 26.64
C GLU A 41 0.94 -4.49 25.76
N THR A 42 2.06 -5.21 25.71
CA THR A 42 3.18 -4.95 24.80
C THR A 42 3.67 -6.27 24.21
N ARG A 43 4.25 -6.21 23.01
CA ARG A 43 4.88 -7.36 22.37
C ARG A 43 5.94 -7.94 23.31
N SER A 44 5.96 -9.26 23.44
CA SER A 44 6.87 -10.00 24.33
C SER A 44 6.63 -9.84 25.83
N ALA A 45 5.57 -9.15 26.27
CA ALA A 45 5.17 -9.11 27.67
C ALA A 45 4.91 -10.54 28.21
N GLN A 46 5.24 -10.79 29.48
CA GLN A 46 5.04 -12.10 30.10
C GLN A 46 3.55 -12.40 30.36
N GLN A 47 2.73 -11.36 30.48
CA GLN A 47 1.30 -11.51 30.69
C GLN A 47 0.60 -11.78 29.36
N ARG A 48 -0.04 -12.95 29.26
CA ARG A 48 -0.91 -13.29 28.12
C ARG A 48 -2.16 -12.41 28.07
N GLY A 49 -2.70 -12.22 26.86
CA GLY A 49 -4.02 -11.63 26.68
C GLY A 49 -5.16 -12.52 27.18
N LYS A 50 -6.40 -12.09 26.95
CA LYS A 50 -7.61 -12.83 27.30
C LYS A 50 -7.93 -13.85 26.20
N LEU A 51 -8.37 -15.05 26.58
CA LEU A 51 -8.86 -16.05 25.63
C LEU A 51 -10.12 -15.52 24.91
N VAL A 52 -10.20 -15.78 23.61
CA VAL A 52 -11.31 -15.36 22.73
C VAL A 52 -11.95 -16.61 22.13
N GLU A 53 -12.88 -17.23 22.86
CA GLU A 53 -13.52 -18.49 22.46
C GLU A 53 -14.43 -18.37 21.23
N SER A 54 -14.83 -17.14 20.86
CA SER A 54 -15.69 -16.87 19.71
C SER A 54 -14.93 -16.82 18.36
N GLU A 55 -13.60 -16.89 18.38
CA GLU A 55 -12.75 -16.80 17.19
C GLU A 55 -11.91 -18.07 17.04
N THR A 56 -11.41 -18.34 15.83
CA THR A 56 -10.60 -19.54 15.52
C THR A 56 -9.32 -19.16 14.81
N ASN A 57 -8.32 -20.05 14.79
CA ASN A 57 -7.07 -19.87 14.07
C ASN A 57 -7.15 -20.21 12.56
N VAL A 58 -8.32 -20.55 12.03
CA VAL A 58 -8.49 -20.94 10.63
C VAL A 58 -8.30 -19.71 9.74
N LEU A 59 -7.29 -19.76 8.87
CA LEU A 59 -6.98 -18.66 7.95
C LEU A 59 -8.09 -18.48 6.91
N GLN A 60 -8.53 -17.24 6.76
CA GLN A 60 -9.50 -16.76 5.77
C GLN A 60 -8.78 -16.04 4.63
N ASP A 61 -9.40 -15.90 3.46
CA ASP A 61 -8.81 -15.09 2.38
C ASP A 61 -8.47 -13.69 2.88
N GLY A 62 -7.23 -13.25 2.62
CA GLY A 62 -6.74 -11.96 3.06
C GLY A 62 -6.23 -11.90 4.50
N SER A 63 -6.10 -13.03 5.20
CA SER A 63 -5.55 -13.03 6.55
C SER A 63 -4.11 -12.52 6.57
N LEU A 64 -3.81 -11.60 7.48
CA LEU A 64 -2.45 -11.16 7.74
C LEU A 64 -1.85 -11.94 8.90
N ILE A 65 -0.59 -12.36 8.76
CA ILE A 65 0.14 -13.14 9.75
C ILE A 65 1.44 -12.41 10.07
N ASP A 66 1.57 -11.89 11.27
CA ASP A 66 2.79 -11.23 11.73
C ASP A 66 3.69 -12.22 12.48
N LEU A 67 4.92 -12.34 11.99
CA LEU A 67 5.97 -13.21 12.51
C LEU A 67 7.08 -12.42 13.23
N CYS A 68 6.75 -11.27 13.81
CA CYS A 68 7.66 -10.42 14.58
C CYS A 68 8.88 -9.94 13.77
N GLY A 69 8.64 -9.38 12.59
CA GLY A 69 9.67 -8.86 11.69
C GLY A 69 9.29 -8.97 10.22
N ALA A 70 8.35 -9.86 9.90
CA ALA A 70 7.71 -9.96 8.60
C ALA A 70 6.21 -10.16 8.79
N THR A 71 5.41 -9.56 7.91
CA THR A 71 3.98 -9.82 7.80
C THR A 71 3.71 -10.55 6.49
N LEU A 72 3.01 -11.68 6.57
CA LEU A 72 2.57 -12.46 5.42
C LEU A 72 1.11 -12.14 5.12
N LEU A 73 0.75 -12.10 3.84
CA LEU A 73 -0.64 -12.15 3.40
C LEU A 73 -0.96 -13.59 2.99
N TRP A 74 -1.98 -14.17 3.60
CA TRP A 74 -2.55 -15.43 3.18
C TRP A 74 -3.68 -15.18 2.18
N ARG A 75 -3.58 -15.82 1.01
CA ARG A 75 -4.67 -15.87 0.03
C ARG A 75 -5.10 -17.32 -0.16
N THR A 76 -6.41 -17.53 -0.20
CA THR A 76 -7.02 -18.78 -0.62
C THR A 76 -6.82 -18.99 -2.11
N ALA A 77 -6.88 -20.24 -2.57
CA ALA A 77 -6.81 -20.54 -4.00
C ALA A 77 -7.93 -19.86 -4.80
N ASP A 78 -9.15 -19.81 -4.23
CA ASP A 78 -10.29 -19.13 -4.84
C ASP A 78 -10.09 -17.60 -4.90
N GLY A 79 -9.59 -16.99 -3.82
CA GLY A 79 -9.24 -15.57 -3.81
C GLY A 79 -8.17 -15.20 -4.85
N LEU A 80 -7.13 -16.02 -5.00
CA LEU A 80 -6.11 -15.85 -6.04
C LEU A 80 -6.68 -16.03 -7.46
N PHE A 81 -7.66 -16.90 -7.64
CA PHE A 81 -8.32 -17.08 -8.94
C PHE A 81 -9.08 -15.83 -9.39
N HIS A 82 -9.67 -15.10 -8.43
CA HIS A 82 -10.45 -13.88 -8.70
C HIS A 82 -9.62 -12.58 -8.60
N THR A 83 -8.35 -12.66 -8.17
CA THR A 83 -7.46 -11.49 -8.11
C THR A 83 -7.07 -11.02 -9.52
N PRO A 84 -6.76 -9.73 -9.72
CA PRO A 84 -6.26 -9.25 -11.00
C PRO A 84 -5.01 -10.02 -11.44
N THR A 85 -4.93 -10.43 -12.71
CA THR A 85 -3.72 -11.09 -13.22
C THR A 85 -2.62 -10.06 -13.52
N GLN A 86 -1.36 -10.50 -13.58
CA GLN A 86 -0.26 -9.65 -14.07
C GLN A 86 -0.52 -9.05 -15.45
N LYS A 87 -1.20 -9.80 -16.33
CA LYS A 87 -1.61 -9.32 -17.65
C LYS A 87 -2.65 -8.20 -17.56
N HIS A 88 -3.57 -8.28 -16.59
CA HIS A 88 -4.55 -7.22 -16.33
C HIS A 88 -3.87 -5.94 -15.86
N ILE A 89 -2.94 -6.03 -14.90
CA ILE A 89 -2.21 -4.85 -14.40
C ILE A 89 -1.37 -4.22 -15.53
N GLU A 90 -0.74 -5.04 -16.37
CA GLU A 90 -0.02 -4.57 -17.56
C GLU A 90 -0.96 -3.95 -18.62
N ALA A 91 -2.19 -4.46 -18.79
CA ALA A 91 -3.18 -3.83 -19.67
C ALA A 91 -3.62 -2.46 -19.13
N LEU A 92 -3.89 -2.34 -17.82
CA LEU A 92 -4.19 -1.04 -17.18
C LEU A 92 -3.04 -0.05 -17.35
N ARG A 93 -1.78 -0.51 -17.27
CA ARG A 93 -0.61 0.33 -17.57
C ARG A 93 -0.64 0.85 -19.01
N GLN A 94 -0.93 -0.03 -19.96
CA GLN A 94 -1.00 0.31 -21.38
C GLN A 94 -2.13 1.30 -21.66
N GLU A 95 -3.28 1.16 -21.00
CA GLU A 95 -4.39 2.11 -21.08
C GLU A 95 -3.99 3.52 -20.59
N ILE A 96 -3.32 3.63 -19.44
CA ILE A 96 -2.79 4.93 -18.98
C ILE A 96 -1.86 5.54 -20.02
N ASN A 97 -0.92 4.75 -20.55
CA ASN A 97 0.04 5.24 -21.53
C ASN A 97 -0.63 5.62 -22.86
N ALA A 98 -1.67 4.89 -23.28
CA ALA A 98 -2.46 5.18 -24.46
C ALA A 98 -3.29 6.47 -24.32
N ALA A 99 -3.66 6.85 -23.09
CA ALA A 99 -4.25 8.15 -22.80
C ALA A 99 -3.25 9.32 -22.95
N ARG A 100 -1.97 9.03 -23.19
CA ARG A 100 -0.89 10.01 -23.43
C ARG A 100 -0.88 11.13 -22.39
N PRO A 101 -0.70 10.82 -21.09
CA PRO A 101 -0.62 11.84 -20.05
C PRO A 101 0.51 12.81 -20.35
N GLN A 102 0.28 14.11 -20.19
CA GLN A 102 1.26 15.15 -20.47
C GLN A 102 1.90 15.68 -19.18
N CYS A 103 3.18 16.03 -19.24
CA CYS A 103 3.81 16.87 -18.24
C CYS A 103 3.39 18.33 -18.47
N PRO A 104 2.66 18.98 -17.54
CA PRO A 104 2.17 20.34 -17.76
C PRO A 104 3.28 21.38 -18.00
N VAL A 105 4.49 21.15 -17.49
CA VAL A 105 5.62 22.09 -17.65
C VAL A 105 6.64 21.61 -18.68
N GLY A 106 6.90 20.30 -18.74
CA GLY A 106 7.88 19.71 -19.66
C GLY A 106 7.36 19.53 -21.08
N LEU A 107 6.04 19.62 -21.29
CA LEU A 107 5.36 19.44 -22.58
C LEU A 107 5.70 18.11 -23.28
N ASN A 108 6.08 17.09 -22.49
CA ASN A 108 6.37 15.75 -22.94
C ASN A 108 5.30 14.77 -22.46
N THR A 109 5.05 13.76 -23.29
CA THR A 109 4.16 12.65 -22.92
C THR A 109 4.88 11.73 -21.92
N LEU A 110 4.21 11.48 -20.79
CA LEU A 110 4.66 10.60 -19.72
C LEU A 110 4.30 9.15 -20.03
N VAL A 111 5.14 8.23 -19.57
CA VAL A 111 5.00 6.79 -19.83
C VAL A 111 5.36 6.02 -18.57
N PHE A 112 4.40 5.26 -18.02
CA PHE A 112 4.68 4.33 -16.93
C PHE A 112 5.62 3.20 -17.41
N PRO A 113 6.69 2.88 -16.64
CA PRO A 113 7.60 1.78 -16.98
C PRO A 113 6.89 0.43 -16.86
N SER A 114 7.41 -0.59 -17.54
CA SER A 114 6.88 -1.96 -17.41
C SER A 114 7.08 -2.50 -16.00
N ILE A 115 6.10 -3.25 -15.50
CA ILE A 115 6.07 -3.83 -14.15
C ILE A 115 7.26 -4.76 -13.87
N ASN A 116 7.81 -5.40 -14.91
CA ASN A 116 8.94 -6.32 -14.78
C ASN A 116 10.30 -5.62 -14.71
N ARG A 117 10.37 -4.29 -14.87
CA ARG A 117 11.62 -3.55 -14.91
C ARG A 117 12.03 -3.12 -13.51
N LYS A 118 13.25 -3.49 -13.09
CA LYS A 118 13.83 -3.09 -11.79
C LYS A 118 13.91 -1.57 -11.68
N GLU A 119 13.71 -1.08 -10.44
CA GLU A 119 13.62 0.30 -9.90
C GLU A 119 14.59 1.37 -10.47
N VAL A 120 14.66 1.49 -11.79
CA VAL A 120 15.44 2.50 -12.50
C VAL A 120 14.45 3.52 -13.04
N VAL A 121 14.57 4.75 -12.58
CA VAL A 121 13.69 5.83 -13.04
C VAL A 121 14.00 6.14 -14.51
N GLU A 122 12.96 6.12 -15.34
CA GLU A 122 13.06 6.49 -16.75
C GLU A 122 12.77 7.99 -16.95
N GLU A 123 13.35 8.59 -18.00
CA GLU A 123 13.22 10.03 -18.29
C GLU A 123 11.76 10.48 -18.43
N LYS A 124 10.91 9.64 -19.03
CA LYS A 124 9.48 9.92 -19.26
C LYS A 124 8.58 9.36 -18.15
N GLN A 125 9.14 8.79 -17.09
CA GLN A 125 8.34 8.23 -16.01
C GLN A 125 7.52 9.33 -15.33
N PRO A 126 6.23 9.07 -15.00
CA PRO A 126 5.45 9.97 -14.18
C PRO A 126 6.05 10.14 -12.79
N TRP A 127 6.07 11.38 -12.32
CA TRP A 127 6.36 11.79 -10.95
C TRP A 127 5.14 12.53 -10.41
N ALA A 128 4.94 12.55 -9.10
CA ALA A 128 3.82 13.25 -8.50
C ALA A 128 4.19 14.04 -7.25
N TYR A 129 3.45 15.12 -7.05
CA TYR A 129 3.41 15.86 -5.79
C TYR A 129 2.40 15.18 -4.87
N LEU A 130 2.86 14.40 -3.90
CA LEU A 130 1.98 13.54 -3.09
C LEU A 130 1.14 14.28 -2.05
N SER A 131 1.33 15.60 -1.90
CA SER A 131 0.44 16.45 -1.10
C SER A 131 -0.75 17.01 -1.88
N CYS A 132 -0.77 16.91 -3.23
CA CYS A 132 -1.87 17.43 -4.04
C CYS A 132 -2.29 16.54 -5.23
N GLY A 133 -1.54 15.47 -5.52
CA GLY A 133 -1.87 14.49 -6.56
C GLY A 133 -1.47 14.88 -7.98
N HIS A 134 -1.03 16.12 -8.22
CA HIS A 134 -0.63 16.56 -9.56
C HIS A 134 0.55 15.76 -10.10
N VAL A 135 0.37 15.20 -11.29
CA VAL A 135 1.38 14.38 -11.98
C VAL A 135 2.18 15.22 -12.97
N HIS A 136 3.50 15.06 -12.94
CA HIS A 136 4.49 15.74 -13.78
C HIS A 136 5.52 14.73 -14.30
N GLY A 137 6.39 15.16 -15.21
CA GLY A 137 7.64 14.47 -15.51
C GLY A 137 8.75 14.97 -14.58
N TYR A 138 9.83 14.19 -14.43
CA TYR A 138 10.97 14.60 -13.60
C TYR A 138 11.46 16.02 -13.95
N HIS A 139 11.81 16.77 -12.91
CA HIS A 139 12.52 18.03 -13.03
C HIS A 139 13.48 18.17 -11.85
N ASN A 140 14.27 19.24 -11.80
CA ASN A 140 15.26 19.46 -10.73
C ASN A 140 15.16 20.86 -10.11
N TRP A 141 14.07 21.59 -10.35
CA TRP A 141 13.82 22.93 -9.81
C TRP A 141 12.73 22.89 -8.74
N GLY A 142 12.51 24.03 -8.07
CA GLY A 142 11.48 24.15 -7.02
C GLY A 142 11.81 23.38 -5.73
N HIS A 143 13.06 22.96 -5.55
CA HIS A 143 13.56 22.42 -4.29
C HIS A 143 13.52 23.51 -3.21
N ARG A 144 12.99 23.17 -2.04
CA ARG A 144 13.24 23.93 -0.81
C ARG A 144 14.46 23.31 -0.14
N SER A 145 15.54 24.08 0.01
CA SER A 145 16.87 23.62 0.44
C SER A 145 16.94 23.08 1.87
N ASP A 146 15.85 23.21 2.63
CA ASP A 146 15.87 23.08 4.09
C ASP A 146 15.17 21.80 4.59
N THR A 147 14.77 20.89 3.70
CA THR A 147 14.03 19.67 4.06
C THR A 147 14.72 18.39 3.55
N GLU A 148 14.94 17.42 4.43
CA GLU A 148 15.52 16.10 4.09
C GLU A 148 14.60 15.24 3.21
N ALA A 149 13.29 15.47 3.27
CA ALA A 149 12.33 14.92 2.33
C ALA A 149 12.41 15.74 1.04
N ASN A 150 12.48 15.09 -0.13
CA ASN A 150 12.52 15.70 -1.47
C ASN A 150 11.24 16.51 -1.77
N GLU A 151 11.01 17.58 -1.00
CA GLU A 151 9.83 18.42 -1.02
C GLU A 151 9.99 19.51 -2.07
N ARG A 152 8.92 19.72 -2.81
CA ARG A 152 8.87 20.70 -3.88
C ARG A 152 7.53 21.39 -3.91
N GLU A 153 7.56 22.63 -4.40
CA GLU A 153 6.34 23.39 -4.65
C GLU A 153 5.69 22.94 -5.98
N CYS A 154 4.41 22.56 -5.91
CA CYS A 154 3.65 22.15 -7.09
C CYS A 154 3.41 23.35 -8.02
N PRO A 155 3.80 23.31 -9.30
CA PRO A 155 3.63 24.42 -10.24
C PRO A 155 2.17 24.73 -10.57
N MET A 156 1.29 23.74 -10.41
CA MET A 156 -0.13 23.86 -10.72
C MET A 156 -0.92 24.52 -9.59
N CYS A 157 -0.62 24.21 -8.33
CA CYS A 157 -1.44 24.64 -7.18
C CYS A 157 -0.65 25.24 -6.02
N ARG A 158 0.69 25.32 -6.12
CA ARG A 158 1.62 25.83 -5.09
C ARG A 158 1.65 25.05 -3.78
N THR A 159 0.97 23.90 -3.69
CA THR A 159 1.11 22.99 -2.54
C THR A 159 2.53 22.45 -2.48
N VAL A 160 3.16 22.55 -1.31
CA VAL A 160 4.49 21.98 -1.05
C VAL A 160 4.31 20.54 -0.54
N GLY A 161 5.14 19.63 -1.02
CA GLY A 161 5.11 18.25 -0.55
C GLY A 161 6.10 17.33 -1.23
N PRO A 162 6.13 16.04 -0.83
CA PRO A 162 7.00 15.04 -1.41
C PRO A 162 6.82 14.94 -2.92
N TYR A 163 7.93 14.99 -3.65
CA TYR A 163 7.96 14.81 -5.09
C TYR A 163 8.70 13.52 -5.44
N VAL A 164 7.98 12.51 -5.92
CA VAL A 164 8.51 11.14 -6.08
C VAL A 164 8.13 10.52 -7.42
N PRO A 165 8.94 9.57 -7.94
CA PRO A 165 8.55 8.78 -9.10
C PRO A 165 7.37 7.87 -8.76
N LEU A 166 6.51 7.63 -9.75
CA LEU A 166 5.36 6.73 -9.61
C LEU A 166 5.68 5.34 -10.15
N TRP A 167 5.19 4.31 -9.46
CA TRP A 167 5.39 2.90 -9.80
C TRP A 167 4.07 2.15 -9.69
N LEU A 168 3.67 1.36 -10.69
CA LEU A 168 2.49 0.51 -10.52
C LEU A 168 2.78 -0.60 -9.52
N GLY A 169 1.81 -0.91 -8.65
CA GLY A 169 1.85 -2.06 -7.76
C GLY A 169 2.02 -3.34 -8.57
N CYS A 170 3.08 -4.09 -8.28
CA CYS A 170 3.45 -5.27 -9.08
C CYS A 170 2.84 -6.57 -8.57
N GLU A 171 2.46 -6.66 -7.28
CA GLU A 171 1.94 -7.90 -6.70
C GLU A 171 0.42 -7.97 -6.77
N ALA A 172 -0.06 -8.80 -7.71
CA ALA A 172 -1.47 -9.06 -7.96
C ALA A 172 -2.26 -9.53 -6.72
N GLY A 173 -1.63 -10.30 -5.83
CA GLY A 173 -2.27 -10.80 -4.61
C GLY A 173 -2.64 -9.72 -3.60
N PHE A 174 -2.12 -8.50 -3.73
CA PHE A 174 -2.41 -7.37 -2.84
C PHE A 174 -3.61 -6.54 -3.28
N TYR A 175 -4.16 -6.78 -4.47
CA TYR A 175 -5.32 -6.04 -4.95
C TYR A 175 -6.61 -6.61 -4.38
N VAL A 176 -7.50 -5.72 -3.93
CA VAL A 176 -8.85 -6.09 -3.46
C VAL A 176 -9.90 -5.95 -4.57
N ASP A 177 -9.53 -5.36 -5.69
CA ASP A 177 -10.36 -5.08 -6.87
C ASP A 177 -9.51 -5.01 -8.14
N ALA A 178 -10.17 -4.96 -9.30
CA ALA A 178 -9.52 -4.87 -10.61
C ALA A 178 -9.61 -3.46 -11.25
N GLY A 179 -9.89 -2.43 -10.44
CA GLY A 179 -10.12 -1.06 -10.89
C GLY A 179 -8.88 -0.34 -11.43
N PRO A 180 -9.05 0.83 -12.06
CA PRO A 180 -7.97 1.59 -12.67
C PRO A 180 -7.00 2.17 -11.62
N PRO A 181 -5.69 2.20 -11.93
CA PRO A 181 -4.64 2.66 -11.01
C PRO A 181 -4.64 4.19 -10.91
N THR A 182 -5.49 4.71 -10.02
CA THR A 182 -5.81 6.13 -9.90
C THR A 182 -5.24 6.76 -8.64
N HIS A 183 -4.72 5.97 -7.71
CA HIS A 183 -4.27 6.44 -6.40
C HIS A 183 -2.85 5.98 -6.11
N ALA A 184 -2.05 6.84 -5.48
CA ALA A 184 -0.70 6.55 -5.04
C ALA A 184 -0.59 6.54 -3.51
N PHE A 185 0.22 5.65 -2.97
CA PHE A 185 0.60 5.64 -1.56
C PHE A 185 1.59 6.74 -1.23
N THR A 186 1.43 7.36 -0.06
CA THR A 186 2.33 8.42 0.43
C THR A 186 3.20 7.87 1.56
N PRO A 187 4.54 7.97 1.49
CA PRO A 187 5.31 8.83 0.57
C PRO A 187 5.92 8.08 -0.63
N CYS A 188 5.69 6.78 -0.80
CA CYS A 188 6.48 5.95 -1.71
C CYS A 188 6.10 6.03 -3.20
N GLY A 189 4.92 6.56 -3.55
CA GLY A 189 4.50 6.72 -4.94
C GLY A 189 4.05 5.43 -5.63
N HIS A 190 3.86 4.32 -4.90
CA HIS A 190 3.26 3.12 -5.47
C HIS A 190 1.78 3.34 -5.79
N VAL A 191 1.38 2.98 -7.01
CA VAL A 191 0.09 3.28 -7.60
C VAL A 191 -0.74 2.02 -7.74
N CYS A 192 -1.98 2.08 -7.27
CA CYS A 192 -2.98 1.04 -7.44
C CYS A 192 -4.38 1.66 -7.55
N SER A 193 -5.42 0.82 -7.55
CA SER A 193 -6.80 1.28 -7.56
C SER A 193 -7.14 2.05 -6.28
N GLU A 194 -8.20 2.86 -6.33
CA GLU A 194 -8.70 3.59 -5.16
C GLU A 194 -9.03 2.67 -3.99
N LYS A 195 -9.70 1.54 -4.26
CA LYS A 195 -10.19 0.63 -3.23
C LYS A 195 -9.04 -0.11 -2.57
N SER A 196 -8.07 -0.57 -3.36
CA SER A 196 -6.84 -1.18 -2.83
C SER A 196 -6.02 -0.18 -2.02
N ALA A 197 -5.85 1.06 -2.50
CA ALA A 197 -5.14 2.10 -1.76
C ALA A 197 -5.80 2.40 -0.41
N LYS A 198 -7.13 2.62 -0.41
CA LYS A 198 -7.90 2.90 0.81
C LYS A 198 -7.86 1.77 1.83
N TYR A 199 -7.94 0.52 1.37
CA TYR A 199 -7.88 -0.65 2.24
C TYR A 199 -6.53 -0.72 2.97
N TRP A 200 -5.41 -0.74 2.24
CA TRP A 200 -4.08 -0.85 2.83
C TRP A 200 -3.67 0.35 3.67
N SER A 201 -4.14 1.55 3.31
CA SER A 201 -3.96 2.78 4.09
C SER A 201 -4.55 2.71 5.50
N GLN A 202 -5.49 1.79 5.74
CA GLN A 202 -6.17 1.61 7.03
C GLN A 202 -5.71 0.38 7.80
N ILE A 203 -4.88 -0.49 7.20
CA ILE A 203 -4.39 -1.70 7.87
C ILE A 203 -3.32 -1.33 8.90
N PRO A 204 -3.56 -1.56 10.21
CA PRO A 204 -2.57 -1.27 11.23
C PRO A 204 -1.57 -2.43 11.30
N LEU A 205 -0.41 -2.34 10.65
CA LEU A 205 0.60 -3.41 10.74
C LEU A 205 1.43 -3.29 12.03
N PRO A 206 1.73 -4.39 12.73
CA PRO A 206 2.58 -4.35 13.93
C PRO A 206 3.95 -3.73 13.64
N HIS A 207 4.38 -2.80 14.49
CA HIS A 207 5.66 -2.14 14.39
C HIS A 207 6.32 -1.99 15.77
N GLY A 208 7.53 -2.51 15.90
CA GLY A 208 8.23 -2.53 17.19
C GLY A 208 7.44 -3.32 18.24
N THR A 209 7.44 -2.85 19.48
CA THR A 209 6.82 -3.57 20.61
C THR A 209 5.45 -3.07 21.04
N HIS A 210 5.01 -1.90 20.55
CA HIS A 210 3.79 -1.23 21.04
C HIS A 210 3.09 -0.36 20.00
N ALA A 211 3.59 -0.30 18.76
CA ALA A 211 3.05 0.56 17.73
C ALA A 211 2.42 -0.24 16.59
N PHE A 212 1.49 0.41 15.89
CA PHE A 212 0.91 -0.08 14.66
C PHE A 212 0.85 1.04 13.64
N HIS A 213 1.26 0.75 12.41
CA HIS A 213 1.26 1.74 11.34
C HIS A 213 0.81 1.10 10.03
N ALA A 214 0.13 1.86 9.18
CA ALA A 214 -0.09 1.43 7.81
C ALA A 214 1.23 1.46 7.03
N ALA A 215 1.42 0.50 6.13
CA ALA A 215 2.56 0.45 5.23
C ALA A 215 2.10 0.14 3.81
N CYS A 216 2.86 0.60 2.82
CA CYS A 216 2.64 0.23 1.43
C CYS A 216 2.82 -1.30 1.31
N PRO A 217 1.84 -2.05 0.78
CA PRO A 217 1.96 -3.50 0.64
C PRO A 217 3.06 -3.90 -0.35
N PHE A 218 3.41 -3.02 -1.29
CA PHE A 218 4.38 -3.32 -2.35
C PHE A 218 5.84 -3.13 -1.95
N CYS A 219 6.14 -2.21 -1.01
CA CYS A 219 7.52 -1.88 -0.63
C CYS A 219 7.75 -1.77 0.87
N ALA A 220 6.73 -2.04 1.70
CA ALA A 220 6.76 -1.94 3.16
C ALA A 220 7.13 -0.56 3.73
N THR A 221 7.23 0.48 2.91
CA THR A 221 7.40 1.86 3.40
C THR A 221 6.22 2.25 4.26
N GLN A 222 6.49 2.74 5.46
CA GLN A 222 5.47 3.28 6.35
C GLN A 222 4.73 4.42 5.66
N LEU A 223 3.40 4.35 5.69
CA LEU A 223 2.56 5.37 5.09
C LEU A 223 2.42 6.57 6.03
N VAL A 224 2.39 7.76 5.43
CA VAL A 224 2.30 9.03 6.15
C VAL A 224 1.31 9.96 5.45
N GLY A 225 0.72 10.88 6.21
CA GLY A 225 -0.25 11.86 5.74
C GLY A 225 -1.67 11.57 6.24
N GLU A 226 -2.60 12.47 5.94
CA GLU A 226 -3.97 12.40 6.48
C GLU A 226 -4.74 11.17 5.99
N GLN A 227 -4.56 10.78 4.73
CA GLN A 227 -5.24 9.64 4.11
C GLN A 227 -4.31 8.49 3.69
N ASN A 228 -2.99 8.61 3.97
CA ASN A 228 -1.93 7.64 3.59
C ASN A 228 -1.81 7.33 2.08
N CYS A 229 -2.71 7.86 1.26
CA CYS A 229 -2.75 7.75 -0.19
C CYS A 229 -3.40 9.02 -0.77
N ILE A 230 -3.22 9.24 -2.07
CA ILE A 230 -3.75 10.40 -2.77
C ILE A 230 -4.21 10.04 -4.17
N LYS A 231 -5.30 10.68 -4.63
CA LYS A 231 -5.77 10.57 -6.02
C LYS A 231 -4.79 11.29 -6.96
N LEU A 232 -4.39 10.61 -8.02
CA LEU A 232 -3.52 11.17 -9.04
C LEU A 232 -4.32 12.03 -10.03
N ILE A 233 -3.74 13.16 -10.42
CA ILE A 233 -4.31 14.14 -11.35
C ILE A 233 -3.35 14.24 -12.55
N PHE A 234 -3.66 13.46 -13.59
CA PHE A 234 -2.96 13.52 -14.86
C PHE A 234 -3.47 14.68 -15.71
N GLN A 235 -2.58 15.30 -16.48
CA GLN A 235 -2.97 16.24 -17.53
C GLN A 235 -3.15 15.48 -18.85
N GLY A 236 -4.22 15.77 -19.58
CA GLY A 236 -4.45 15.24 -20.92
C GLY A 236 -3.69 16.00 -22.00
N PRO A 237 -3.75 15.55 -23.26
CA PRO A 237 -3.38 16.37 -24.41
C PRO A 237 -4.17 17.69 -24.39
N VAL A 238 -3.52 18.78 -24.79
CA VAL A 238 -4.22 20.02 -25.13
C VAL A 238 -4.80 19.82 -26.54
N ASP A 239 -6.11 19.95 -26.69
CA ASP A 239 -6.81 19.90 -27.99
C ASP A 239 -6.31 20.98 -28.97
#